data_AF-A0AAE0NMU6-F1
#
_entry.id   AF-A0AAE0NMU6-F1
#
_cell.length_a   1.000
_cell.length_b   1.000
_cell.length_c   1.000
_cell.angle_alpha   90.00
_cell.angle_beta   90.00
_cell.angle_gamma   90.00
#
_symmetry.space_group_name_H-M   'P 1'
#
loop_
_entity.id
_entity.type
_entity.pdbx_description
1 polymer ?
#
loop_
_entity_poly.entity_id
_entity_poly.type
_entity_poly.pdbx_seq_one_letter_code
_entity_poly.pdbx_strand_id
1 'polypeptide(L)'
;MPLTKTVQRPEIPSPRYYIYKQLADGLVLVRRISDGESFIAHTFETPRNRDVPLTTAQELVQRGAGVAAANVLNHENLVSINTEVINYPLQGLGGSYDQPKRILMWDWCDSGTLETLFKNPPLRPTDGGFLPEGLIWEVALGMLRALQWLHEGIRDVYSVGPGLAFRGGRCIRLRSTTTPEADWLPILHRDIRPENIFLQQPKGIESYGAVKLGNFSNAYVSGSTGGAAPVVAMERDSTSTVRLAQVRARRARWATEGQALPQNERPYTIGSELYALGAILYHMMRGKALPAAEECVLCGCNHVIDPAAATNWPRCPHTCLEDVNIDQVFEPLRLHQQRPVESDDVGSDYGGTGGGGGGGGGGRYSAGLCNLVHLLLCLNRSDDVQASHVLDSFWSDYAWWADNTDDGRLHRDLFDDIWFRKQNARRHRAEQLEVARETLVVEGKPSVLQI
;
A
#
# COMPACT_ATOMS: atom_id res chain seq x y z
N MET A 1 -17.88 47.61 -18.99
CA MET A 1 -17.85 46.54 -17.98
C MET A 1 -18.08 45.21 -18.68
N PRO A 2 -17.14 44.25 -18.64
CA PRO A 2 -17.34 42.96 -19.28
C PRO A 2 -18.22 42.07 -18.39
N LEU A 3 -19.29 41.53 -18.97
CA LEU A 3 -20.15 40.53 -18.36
C LEU A 3 -19.41 39.19 -18.34
N THR A 4 -18.87 38.81 -17.19
CA THR A 4 -18.38 37.45 -16.95
C THR A 4 -19.57 36.50 -16.89
N LYS A 5 -19.81 35.77 -17.99
CA LYS A 5 -20.71 34.61 -17.98
C LYS A 5 -20.14 33.57 -17.01
N THR A 6 -20.76 33.43 -15.86
CA THR A 6 -20.51 32.32 -14.94
C THR A 6 -20.97 31.05 -15.64
N VAL A 7 -20.02 30.26 -16.15
CA VAL A 7 -20.30 28.92 -16.65
C VAL A 7 -20.75 28.09 -15.45
N GLN A 8 -22.06 27.86 -15.33
CA GLN A 8 -22.59 26.91 -14.35
C GLN A 8 -22.01 25.54 -14.70
N ARG A 9 -21.12 25.03 -13.84
CA ARG A 9 -20.70 23.63 -13.93
C ARG A 9 -21.96 22.77 -13.80
N PRO A 10 -22.16 21.77 -14.68
CA PRO A 10 -23.27 20.84 -14.52
C PRO A 10 -23.18 20.20 -13.14
N GLU A 11 -24.25 20.29 -12.36
CA GLU A 11 -24.36 19.59 -11.08
C GLU A 11 -24.35 18.09 -11.36
N ILE A 12 -23.23 17.44 -11.03
CA ILE A 12 -23.13 15.98 -11.09
C ILE A 12 -24.09 15.44 -10.03
N PRO A 13 -25.06 14.58 -10.38
CA PRO A 13 -25.97 14.00 -9.40
C PRO A 13 -25.17 13.31 -8.31
N SER A 14 -25.49 13.60 -7.04
CA SER A 14 -24.84 12.91 -5.93
C SER A 14 -25.03 11.40 -6.07
N PRO A 15 -23.96 10.60 -5.92
CA PRO A 15 -24.06 9.15 -6.05
C PRO A 15 -25.11 8.60 -5.07
N ARG A 16 -25.95 7.70 -5.57
CA ARG A 16 -27.01 7.06 -4.76
C ARG A 16 -26.49 5.75 -4.18
N TYR A 17 -26.96 5.43 -2.98
CA TYR A 17 -26.51 4.26 -2.23
C TYR A 17 -27.69 3.52 -1.58
N TYR A 18 -27.54 2.23 -1.30
CA TYR A 18 -28.46 1.47 -0.47
C TYR A 18 -27.72 0.61 0.55
N ILE A 19 -28.28 0.47 1.75
CA ILE A 19 -27.78 -0.45 2.78
C ILE A 19 -28.29 -1.85 2.42
N TYR A 20 -27.39 -2.83 2.36
CA TYR A 20 -27.77 -4.22 2.05
C TYR A 20 -27.42 -5.20 3.15
N LYS A 21 -26.63 -4.80 4.15
CA LYS A 21 -26.30 -5.64 5.32
C LYS A 21 -25.99 -4.79 6.55
N GLN A 22 -26.55 -5.14 7.70
CA GLN A 22 -26.11 -4.60 8.98
C GLN A 22 -24.98 -5.48 9.55
N LEU A 23 -23.99 -4.83 10.14
CA LEU A 23 -22.89 -5.47 10.86
C LEU A 23 -23.00 -5.12 12.36
N ALA A 24 -22.08 -5.62 13.17
CA ALA A 24 -21.99 -5.24 14.58
C ALA A 24 -21.59 -3.76 14.75
N ASP A 25 -21.78 -3.22 15.96
CA ASP A 25 -21.25 -1.92 16.40
C ASP A 25 -21.65 -0.71 15.53
N GLY A 26 -22.87 -0.73 14.99
CA GLY A 26 -23.39 0.39 14.18
C GLY A 26 -22.76 0.51 12.79
N LEU A 27 -22.00 -0.51 12.36
CA LEU A 27 -21.46 -0.63 11.02
C LEU A 27 -22.51 -1.22 10.07
N VAL A 28 -22.52 -0.74 8.82
CA VAL A 28 -23.40 -1.23 7.77
C VAL A 28 -22.61 -1.37 6.46
N LEU A 29 -22.98 -2.35 5.63
CA LEU A 29 -22.50 -2.42 4.26
C LEU A 29 -23.46 -1.67 3.34
N VAL A 30 -22.86 -0.82 2.53
CA VAL A 30 -23.54 0.09 1.62
C VAL A 30 -23.07 -0.22 0.21
N ARG A 31 -23.97 -0.18 -0.77
CA ARG A 31 -23.63 -0.34 -2.18
C ARG A 31 -24.02 0.90 -2.98
N ARG A 32 -23.09 1.41 -3.79
CA ARG A 32 -23.33 2.50 -4.73
C ARG A 32 -24.12 1.99 -5.94
N ILE A 33 -25.16 2.69 -6.32
CA ILE A 33 -26.10 2.27 -7.37
C ILE A 33 -25.48 2.40 -8.77
N SER A 34 -24.61 3.40 -8.98
CA SER A 34 -24.06 3.69 -10.31
C SER A 34 -23.17 2.58 -10.86
N ASP A 35 -22.44 1.87 -10.00
CA ASP A 35 -21.44 0.87 -10.39
C ASP A 35 -21.42 -0.39 -9.51
N GLY A 36 -22.27 -0.46 -8.48
CA GLY A 36 -22.32 -1.60 -7.58
C GLY A 36 -21.18 -1.69 -6.58
N GLU A 37 -20.32 -0.65 -6.47
CA GLU A 37 -19.21 -0.69 -5.53
C GLU A 37 -19.70 -0.72 -4.08
N SER A 38 -19.05 -1.53 -3.26
CA SER A 38 -19.44 -1.77 -1.88
C SER A 38 -18.50 -1.04 -0.90
N PHE A 39 -19.09 -0.53 0.16
CA PHE A 39 -18.42 0.26 1.19
C PHE A 39 -18.86 -0.23 2.57
N ILE A 40 -18.00 0.01 3.55
CA ILE A 40 -18.41 -0.07 4.96
C ILE A 40 -18.73 1.34 5.43
N ALA A 41 -19.84 1.50 6.13
CA ALA A 41 -20.25 2.78 6.66
C ALA A 41 -20.53 2.69 8.15
N HIS A 42 -20.17 3.74 8.88
CA HIS A 42 -20.58 3.92 10.27
C HIS A 42 -21.65 5.00 10.32
N THR A 43 -22.82 4.63 10.82
CA THR A 43 -23.90 5.60 11.00
C THR A 43 -23.72 6.30 12.33
N PHE A 44 -23.75 7.64 12.35
CA PHE A 44 -23.84 8.39 13.59
C PHE A 44 -25.11 9.22 13.57
N GLU A 45 -25.90 9.06 14.64
CA GLU A 45 -27.10 9.85 14.81
C GLU A 45 -26.70 11.28 15.13
N THR A 46 -27.25 12.25 14.42
CA THR A 46 -27.22 13.64 14.91
C THR A 46 -28.09 13.61 16.17
N PRO A 47 -27.54 13.86 17.38
CA PRO A 47 -28.31 13.73 18.61
C PRO A 47 -29.56 14.62 18.51
N ARG A 48 -30.75 14.03 18.58
CA ARG A 48 -32.01 14.80 18.69
C ARG A 48 -32.04 15.58 20.00
N ASN A 49 -31.35 15.06 21.02
CA ASN A 49 -31.19 15.68 22.31
C ASN A 49 -29.74 16.13 22.47
N ARG A 50 -29.52 17.41 22.80
CA ARG A 50 -28.17 18.01 22.98
C ARG A 50 -27.36 17.37 24.11
N ASP A 51 -27.98 16.48 24.89
CA ASP A 51 -27.42 15.88 26.09
C ASP A 51 -26.61 14.59 25.84
N VAL A 52 -26.62 14.03 24.62
CA VAL A 52 -25.72 12.92 24.26
C VAL A 52 -24.43 13.50 23.69
N PRO A 53 -23.30 13.44 24.42
CA PRO A 53 -22.04 13.98 23.93
C PRO A 53 -21.59 13.21 22.69
N LEU A 54 -21.21 13.95 21.65
CA LEU A 54 -20.57 13.40 20.47
C LEU A 54 -19.17 12.91 20.85
N THR A 55 -18.68 11.89 20.14
CA THR A 55 -17.25 11.56 20.23
C THR A 55 -16.42 12.69 19.62
N THR A 56 -15.17 12.86 20.05
CA THR A 56 -14.26 13.87 19.48
C THR A 56 -14.15 13.76 17.96
N ALA A 57 -14.14 12.55 17.42
CA ALA A 57 -14.13 12.32 15.97
C ALA A 57 -15.40 12.83 15.29
N GLN A 58 -16.58 12.60 15.88
CA GLN A 58 -17.85 13.11 15.35
C GLN A 58 -17.90 14.63 15.40
N GLU A 59 -17.39 15.27 16.46
CA GLU A 59 -17.32 16.73 16.54
C GLU A 59 -16.39 17.32 15.46
N LEU A 60 -15.23 16.70 15.23
CA LEU A 60 -14.29 17.14 14.20
C LEU A 60 -14.89 17.02 12.80
N VAL A 61 -15.54 15.89 12.51
CA VAL A 61 -16.27 15.67 11.25
C VAL A 61 -17.39 16.71 11.10
N GLN A 62 -18.15 17.01 12.15
CA GLN A 62 -19.16 18.07 12.08
C GLN A 62 -18.58 19.46 11.77
N ARG A 63 -17.32 19.70 12.13
CA ARG A 63 -16.58 20.95 11.83
C ARG A 63 -15.87 20.93 10.46
N GLY A 64 -16.07 19.88 9.65
CA GLY A 64 -15.52 19.76 8.30
C GLY A 64 -14.16 19.06 8.20
N ALA A 65 -13.69 18.43 9.29
CA ALA A 65 -12.45 17.66 9.24
C ALA A 65 -12.55 16.42 8.36
N GLY A 66 -13.77 15.92 8.07
CA GLY A 66 -13.95 14.75 7.22
C GLY A 66 -13.53 14.98 5.78
N VAL A 67 -13.81 16.15 5.19
CA VAL A 67 -13.30 16.51 3.84
C VAL A 67 -11.78 16.50 3.80
N ALA A 68 -11.12 17.12 4.79
CA ALA A 68 -9.66 17.18 4.85
C ALA A 68 -9.06 15.76 4.99
N ALA A 69 -9.62 14.94 5.88
CA ALA A 69 -9.22 13.55 6.03
C ALA A 69 -9.45 12.73 4.74
N ALA A 70 -10.58 12.92 4.07
CA ALA A 70 -10.88 12.25 2.81
C ALA A 70 -9.88 12.60 1.71
N ASN A 71 -9.47 13.88 1.61
CA ASN A 71 -8.47 14.30 0.63
C ASN A 71 -7.09 13.67 0.91
N VAL A 72 -6.68 13.63 2.18
CA VAL A 72 -5.41 12.97 2.58
C VAL A 72 -5.48 11.46 2.33
N LEU A 73 -6.60 10.81 2.65
CA LEU A 73 -6.75 9.36 2.50
C LEU A 73 -7.18 8.93 1.09
N ASN A 74 -7.34 9.86 0.15
CA ASN A 74 -7.66 9.58 -1.24
C ASN A 74 -6.43 9.03 -1.96
N HIS A 75 -6.05 7.79 -1.71
CA HIS A 75 -4.90 7.14 -2.32
C HIS A 75 -5.22 5.65 -2.54
N GLU A 76 -4.75 5.09 -3.66
CA GLU A 76 -5.13 3.73 -4.08
C GLU A 76 -4.74 2.65 -3.05
N ASN A 77 -3.61 2.86 -2.36
CA ASN A 77 -3.10 1.97 -1.30
C ASN A 77 -3.41 2.45 0.13
N LEU A 78 -4.33 3.40 0.32
CA LEU A 78 -4.89 3.70 1.64
C LEU A 78 -6.36 3.27 1.68
N VAL A 79 -6.87 2.93 2.87
CA VAL A 79 -8.31 2.79 3.09
C VAL A 79 -8.94 4.18 3.03
N SER A 80 -9.58 4.49 1.91
CA SER A 80 -10.09 5.82 1.62
C SER A 80 -11.41 6.11 2.31
N ILE A 81 -11.67 7.39 2.60
CA ILE A 81 -12.98 7.90 3.00
C ILE A 81 -13.67 8.42 1.74
N ASN A 82 -14.75 7.77 1.31
CA ASN A 82 -15.38 8.10 0.03
C ASN A 82 -16.37 9.26 0.11
N THR A 83 -17.11 9.41 1.22
CA THR A 83 -18.05 10.52 1.40
C THR A 83 -18.33 10.79 2.89
N GLU A 84 -18.47 12.06 3.27
CA GLU A 84 -18.69 12.49 4.67
C GLU A 84 -20.18 12.59 5.05
N VAL A 85 -21.06 12.95 4.11
CA VAL A 85 -22.46 13.25 4.42
C VAL A 85 -23.37 12.87 3.25
N ILE A 86 -24.18 11.83 3.45
CA ILE A 86 -25.32 11.57 2.58
C ILE A 86 -26.58 11.83 3.39
N ASN A 87 -27.29 12.91 3.07
CA ASN A 87 -28.67 13.09 3.54
C ASN A 87 -29.55 12.08 2.78
N TYR A 88 -29.61 10.82 3.24
CA TYR A 88 -30.39 9.79 2.58
C TYR A 88 -31.61 9.40 3.43
N PRO A 89 -32.83 9.30 2.84
CA PRO A 89 -33.90 8.52 3.41
C PRO A 89 -33.52 7.03 3.26
N LEU A 90 -32.93 6.44 4.30
CA LEU A 90 -32.53 5.03 4.29
C LEU A 90 -33.72 4.12 3.97
N GLN A 91 -33.73 3.56 2.77
CA GLN A 91 -34.77 2.65 2.31
C GLN A 91 -34.36 1.21 2.67
N GLY A 92 -34.96 0.65 3.73
CA GLY A 92 -34.76 -0.71 4.29
C GLY A 92 -34.04 -0.70 5.67
N LEU A 93 -34.40 -1.44 6.72
CA LEU A 93 -35.42 -2.46 7.04
C LEU A 93 -36.38 -1.85 8.10
N GLY A 94 -37.65 -1.58 7.75
CA GLY A 94 -38.74 -1.39 8.73
C GLY A 94 -38.81 -0.11 9.59
N GLY A 95 -37.99 0.92 9.34
CA GLY A 95 -37.96 2.16 10.15
C GLY A 95 -38.45 3.42 9.43
N SER A 96 -39.09 4.33 10.17
CA SER A 96 -39.66 5.61 9.71
C SER A 96 -38.70 6.48 8.88
N TYR A 97 -39.22 7.06 7.80
CA TYR A 97 -38.51 7.69 6.66
C TYR A 97 -37.92 9.10 6.88
N ASP A 98 -37.82 9.63 8.09
CA ASP A 98 -37.94 11.10 8.23
C ASP A 98 -36.75 11.87 8.85
N GLN A 99 -35.53 11.33 8.85
CA GLN A 99 -34.35 12.11 9.30
C GLN A 99 -33.08 11.82 8.49
N PRO A 100 -32.32 12.85 8.07
CA PRO A 100 -31.00 12.67 7.49
C PRO A 100 -30.04 12.09 8.53
N LYS A 101 -29.53 10.87 8.29
CA LYS A 101 -28.43 10.30 9.05
C LYS A 101 -27.11 10.64 8.38
N ARG A 102 -26.12 11.08 9.16
CA ARG A 102 -24.75 11.27 8.64
C ARG A 102 -24.04 9.92 8.69
N ILE A 103 -23.34 9.60 7.60
CA ILE A 103 -22.61 8.34 7.47
C ILE A 103 -21.19 8.66 7.00
N LEU A 104 -20.21 8.08 7.69
CA LEU A 104 -18.84 8.03 7.20
C LEU A 104 -18.66 6.71 6.48
N MET A 105 -18.14 6.76 5.26
CA MET A 105 -17.98 5.59 4.39
C MET A 105 -16.52 5.35 4.07
N TRP A 106 -16.06 4.12 4.26
CA TRP A 106 -14.74 3.65 3.90
C TRP A 106 -14.81 2.55 2.84
N ASP A 107 -13.68 2.34 2.17
CA ASP A 107 -13.51 1.18 1.29
C ASP A 107 -13.81 -0.12 2.03
N TRP A 108 -14.58 -1.00 1.38
CA TRP A 108 -14.78 -2.35 1.87
C TRP A 108 -13.63 -3.25 1.40
N CYS A 109 -12.84 -3.74 2.35
CA CYS A 109 -11.74 -4.67 2.08
C CYS A 109 -12.20 -6.10 2.36
N ASP A 110 -12.80 -6.71 1.34
CA ASP A 110 -13.53 -7.97 1.41
C ASP A 110 -12.65 -9.23 1.53
N SER A 111 -11.35 -9.13 1.26
CA SER A 111 -10.38 -10.21 1.51
C SER A 111 -9.82 -10.20 2.94
N GLY A 112 -10.26 -9.27 3.79
CA GLY A 112 -9.80 -9.15 5.17
C GLY A 112 -8.42 -8.51 5.30
N THR A 113 -7.68 -8.91 6.33
CA THR A 113 -6.36 -8.35 6.66
C THR A 113 -5.25 -9.36 6.42
N LEU A 114 -4.02 -8.88 6.29
CA LEU A 114 -2.84 -9.74 6.18
C LEU A 114 -2.66 -10.63 7.43
N GLU A 115 -3.04 -10.14 8.62
CA GLU A 115 -3.09 -10.96 9.84
C GLU A 115 -4.06 -12.15 9.70
N THR A 116 -5.21 -11.94 9.06
CA THR A 116 -6.18 -13.02 8.82
C THR A 116 -5.59 -14.07 7.88
N LEU A 117 -4.81 -13.63 6.87
CA LEU A 117 -4.07 -14.52 5.98
C LEU A 117 -2.98 -15.31 6.73
N PHE A 118 -2.27 -14.70 7.68
CA PHE A 118 -1.27 -15.40 8.49
C PHE A 118 -1.88 -16.44 9.44
N LYS A 119 -3.05 -16.13 10.03
CA LYS A 119 -3.78 -17.06 10.90
C LYS A 119 -4.38 -18.24 10.14
N ASN A 120 -4.82 -18.01 8.90
CA ASN A 120 -5.46 -19.03 8.07
C ASN A 120 -4.79 -19.07 6.69
N PRO A 121 -3.51 -19.48 6.60
CA PRO A 121 -2.80 -19.37 5.35
C PRO A 121 -3.26 -20.44 4.36
N PRO A 122 -3.30 -20.12 3.06
CA PRO A 122 -3.71 -21.08 2.03
C PRO A 122 -2.71 -22.23 1.88
N LEU A 123 -1.46 -22.02 2.30
CA LEU A 123 -0.35 -22.96 2.23
C LEU A 123 0.33 -23.05 3.59
N ARG A 124 0.92 -24.20 3.91
CA ARG A 124 1.78 -24.33 5.09
C ARG A 124 3.17 -23.75 4.79
N PRO A 125 3.83 -23.06 5.75
CA PRO A 125 5.22 -22.67 5.60
C PRO A 125 6.11 -23.88 5.32
N THR A 126 7.09 -23.70 4.45
CA THR A 126 8.12 -24.70 4.13
C THR A 126 9.50 -24.06 4.32
N ASP A 127 10.56 -24.87 4.41
CA ASP A 127 11.93 -24.34 4.54
C ASP A 127 12.34 -23.46 3.34
N GLY A 128 11.74 -23.72 2.18
CA GLY A 128 11.91 -22.95 0.95
C GLY A 128 11.05 -21.69 0.86
N GLY A 129 10.08 -21.48 1.77
CA GLY A 129 9.27 -20.27 1.84
C GLY A 129 7.81 -20.50 2.22
N PHE A 130 7.02 -19.42 2.30
CA PHE A 130 5.63 -19.43 2.76
C PHE A 130 4.64 -18.93 1.71
N LEU A 131 4.54 -17.62 1.48
CA LEU A 131 3.60 -17.04 0.51
C LEU A 131 4.21 -16.92 -0.90
N PRO A 132 3.40 -16.85 -1.97
CA PRO A 132 3.88 -16.64 -3.35
C PRO A 132 4.58 -15.28 -3.51
N GLU A 133 5.65 -15.24 -4.29
CA GLU A 133 6.47 -14.03 -4.46
C GLU A 133 5.66 -12.83 -5.00
N GLY A 134 4.78 -13.06 -5.98
CA GLY A 134 3.93 -11.99 -6.51
C GLY A 134 3.03 -11.30 -5.48
N LEU A 135 2.54 -12.04 -4.48
CA LEU A 135 1.75 -11.45 -3.39
C LEU A 135 2.63 -10.59 -2.47
N ILE A 136 3.88 -11.02 -2.24
CA ILE A 136 4.84 -10.27 -1.42
C ILE A 136 5.22 -8.96 -2.12
N TRP A 137 5.46 -9.01 -3.43
CA TRP A 137 5.67 -7.80 -4.23
C TRP A 137 4.48 -6.85 -4.17
N GLU A 138 3.23 -7.35 -4.28
CA GLU A 138 2.07 -6.46 -4.20
C GLU A 138 1.91 -5.78 -2.85
N VAL A 139 2.18 -6.51 -1.76
CA VAL A 139 2.18 -5.90 -0.43
C VAL A 139 3.33 -4.90 -0.28
N ALA A 140 4.54 -5.25 -0.72
CA ALA A 140 5.70 -4.37 -0.65
C ALA A 140 5.48 -3.06 -1.41
N LEU A 141 5.11 -3.14 -2.69
CA LEU A 141 4.90 -1.97 -3.54
C LEU A 141 3.68 -1.16 -3.09
N GLY A 142 2.57 -1.82 -2.73
CA GLY A 142 1.39 -1.15 -2.22
C GLY A 142 1.67 -0.35 -0.94
N MET A 143 2.40 -0.93 0.01
CA MET A 143 2.77 -0.24 1.25
C MET A 143 3.82 0.85 1.03
N LEU A 144 4.81 0.63 0.17
CA LEU A 144 5.78 1.67 -0.18
C LEU A 144 5.12 2.88 -0.85
N ARG A 145 4.15 2.67 -1.76
CA ARG A 145 3.36 3.76 -2.36
C ARG A 145 2.51 4.50 -1.31
N ALA A 146 1.87 3.75 -0.41
CA ALA A 146 1.12 4.33 0.70
C ALA A 146 2.01 5.20 1.62
N LEU A 147 3.18 4.69 1.99
CA LEU A 147 4.14 5.40 2.84
C LEU A 147 4.78 6.58 2.10
N GLN A 148 5.10 6.46 0.83
CA GLN A 148 5.57 7.56 -0.01
C GLN A 148 4.55 8.72 -0.02
N TRP A 149 3.26 8.41 -0.18
CA TRP A 149 2.22 9.43 -0.12
C TRP A 149 2.13 10.07 1.27
N LEU A 150 2.09 9.27 2.35
CA LEU A 150 1.97 9.79 3.71
C LEU A 150 3.20 10.63 4.13
N HIS A 151 4.40 10.13 3.84
CA HIS A 151 5.66 10.76 4.25
C HIS A 151 6.02 11.97 3.39
N GLU A 152 5.75 11.92 2.09
CA GLU A 152 6.36 12.82 1.11
C GLU A 152 5.33 13.58 0.26
N GLY A 153 4.05 13.19 0.28
CA GLY A 153 3.02 13.80 -0.55
C GLY A 153 3.24 13.54 -2.04
N ILE A 154 3.94 12.45 -2.37
CA ILE A 154 4.25 12.05 -3.75
C ILE A 154 3.31 10.91 -4.15
N ARG A 155 2.79 10.98 -5.38
CA ARG A 155 1.99 9.92 -5.99
C ARG A 155 2.71 9.36 -7.21
N ASP A 156 2.54 8.08 -7.43
CA ASP A 156 2.93 7.50 -8.71
C ASP A 156 1.95 7.92 -9.81
N VAL A 157 2.51 8.30 -10.95
CA VAL A 157 1.80 8.59 -12.17
C VAL A 157 2.27 7.61 -13.23
N TYR A 158 1.30 6.88 -13.76
CA TYR A 158 1.56 5.89 -14.80
C TYR A 158 1.15 6.45 -16.15
N SER A 159 2.10 6.48 -17.07
CA SER A 159 1.85 6.88 -18.45
C SER A 159 2.01 5.68 -19.37
N VAL A 160 1.13 5.59 -20.37
CA VAL A 160 1.32 4.68 -21.50
C VAL A 160 2.00 5.49 -22.58
N GLY A 161 3.30 5.32 -22.75
CA GLY A 161 4.06 6.07 -23.73
C GLY A 161 3.55 5.81 -25.17
N PRO A 162 3.43 6.84 -26.02
CA PRO A 162 3.08 6.66 -27.42
C PRO A 162 4.21 5.89 -28.14
N GLY A 163 3.86 4.75 -28.76
CA GLY A 163 4.80 3.96 -29.57
C GLY A 163 5.65 2.94 -28.82
N LEU A 164 5.38 2.66 -27.54
CA LEU A 164 6.13 1.65 -26.80
C LEU A 164 5.79 0.24 -27.29
N ALA A 165 6.82 -0.43 -27.83
CA ALA A 165 6.79 -1.80 -28.29
C ALA A 165 6.43 -2.78 -27.15
N PHE A 166 5.72 -3.84 -27.49
CA PHE A 166 5.55 -5.00 -26.63
C PHE A 166 6.91 -5.69 -26.47
N ARG A 167 7.37 -5.88 -25.23
CA ARG A 167 8.41 -6.88 -24.96
C ARG A 167 7.71 -8.12 -24.42
N GLY A 168 7.70 -9.20 -25.20
CA GLY A 168 7.10 -10.47 -24.77
C GLY A 168 5.60 -10.43 -24.47
N GLY A 169 4.84 -9.51 -25.10
CA GLY A 169 3.39 -9.40 -24.88
C GLY A 169 2.97 -8.55 -23.67
N ARG A 170 3.91 -7.87 -23.00
CA ARG A 170 3.62 -6.89 -21.94
C ARG A 170 3.87 -5.45 -22.37
N CYS A 171 3.09 -4.55 -21.77
CA CYS A 171 3.29 -3.11 -21.90
C CYS A 171 4.54 -2.71 -21.12
N ILE A 172 5.44 -1.95 -21.73
CA ILE A 172 6.55 -1.31 -21.01
C ILE A 172 5.95 -0.34 -20.00
N ARG A 173 6.27 -0.56 -18.71
CA ARG A 173 5.75 0.23 -17.59
C ARG A 173 6.59 1.51 -17.45
N LEU A 174 6.02 2.66 -17.78
CA LEU A 174 6.62 3.96 -17.45
C LEU A 174 6.03 4.46 -16.13
N ARG A 175 6.80 4.25 -15.05
CA ARG A 175 6.53 4.85 -13.75
C ARG A 175 7.15 6.25 -13.74
N SER A 176 6.34 7.23 -13.37
CA SER A 176 6.74 8.59 -13.06
C SER A 176 6.13 8.96 -11.71
N THR A 177 6.54 10.07 -11.13
CA THR A 177 6.04 10.55 -9.84
C THR A 177 5.53 11.98 -10.00
N THR A 178 4.55 12.36 -9.19
CA THR A 178 4.19 13.78 -9.04
C THR A 178 5.32 14.52 -8.33
N THR A 179 5.40 15.83 -8.57
CA THR A 179 6.12 16.68 -7.63
C THR A 179 5.46 16.58 -6.25
N PRO A 180 6.23 16.61 -5.15
CA PRO A 180 5.67 16.69 -3.81
C PRO A 180 4.64 17.82 -3.71
N GLU A 181 3.52 17.58 -3.04
CA GLU A 181 2.52 18.64 -2.84
C GLU A 181 3.11 19.80 -2.04
N ALA A 182 2.89 21.03 -2.52
CA ALA A 182 3.27 22.23 -1.79
C ALA A 182 2.54 22.22 -0.43
N ASP A 183 3.29 22.49 0.63
CA ASP A 183 2.80 22.48 2.02
C ASP A 183 2.39 21.10 2.57
N TRP A 184 2.85 20.00 1.96
CA TRP A 184 2.67 18.67 2.54
C TRP A 184 3.31 18.57 3.93
N LEU A 185 2.52 18.11 4.90
CA LEU A 185 2.99 17.81 6.24
C LEU A 185 3.16 16.28 6.35
N PRO A 186 4.39 15.78 6.53
CA PRO A 186 4.63 14.34 6.62
C PRO A 186 3.81 13.68 7.72
N ILE A 187 3.21 12.54 7.40
CA ILE A 187 2.33 11.77 8.29
C ILE A 187 2.99 10.43 8.57
N LEU A 188 3.29 10.14 9.84
CA LEU A 188 3.74 8.82 10.28
C LEU A 188 2.54 7.99 10.69
N HIS A 189 2.39 6.76 10.20
CA HIS A 189 1.26 5.89 10.57
C HIS A 189 1.35 5.41 12.02
N ARG A 190 2.56 5.10 12.49
CA ARG A 190 2.91 4.63 13.85
C ARG A 190 2.32 3.29 14.25
N ASP A 191 1.79 2.54 13.30
CA ASP A 191 1.14 1.26 13.58
C ASP A 191 1.16 0.31 12.36
N ILE A 192 2.29 0.24 11.65
CA ILE A 192 2.46 -0.65 10.51
C ILE A 192 2.53 -2.09 11.02
N ARG A 193 1.42 -2.82 10.91
CA ARG A 193 1.26 -4.20 11.36
C ARG A 193 0.32 -4.99 10.44
N PRO A 194 0.38 -6.33 10.41
CA PRO A 194 -0.47 -7.15 9.53
C PRO A 194 -1.98 -6.93 9.72
N GLU A 195 -2.43 -6.52 10.91
CA GLU A 195 -3.83 -6.21 11.19
C GLU A 195 -4.34 -4.96 10.47
N ASN A 196 -3.43 -4.06 10.13
CA ASN A 196 -3.73 -2.76 9.53
C ASN A 196 -3.47 -2.75 8.01
N ILE A 197 -2.98 -3.85 7.44
CA ILE A 197 -2.84 -4.06 6.00
C ILE A 197 -4.03 -4.87 5.51
N PHE A 198 -4.91 -4.20 4.78
CA PHE A 198 -6.12 -4.75 4.23
C PHE A 198 -5.92 -5.21 2.79
N LEU A 199 -6.61 -6.30 2.43
CA LEU A 199 -6.60 -6.88 1.09
C LEU A 199 -8.01 -6.76 0.49
N GLN A 200 -8.07 -6.46 -0.81
CA GLN A 200 -9.29 -6.56 -1.60
C GLN A 200 -9.27 -7.81 -2.47
N GLN A 201 -10.44 -8.26 -2.92
CA GLN A 201 -10.52 -9.28 -3.96
C GLN A 201 -9.97 -8.71 -5.28
N PRO A 202 -9.28 -9.54 -6.10
CA PRO A 202 -8.78 -9.10 -7.39
C PRO A 202 -9.93 -8.58 -8.28
N LYS A 203 -9.69 -7.45 -8.94
CA LYS A 203 -10.62 -6.88 -9.91
C LYS A 203 -10.10 -7.11 -11.33
N GLY A 204 -11.01 -7.50 -12.24
CA GLY A 204 -10.67 -7.70 -13.65
C GLY A 204 -9.66 -8.82 -13.86
N ILE A 205 -8.46 -8.49 -14.35
CA ILE A 205 -7.40 -9.47 -14.63
C ILE A 205 -6.29 -9.52 -13.58
N GLU A 206 -6.40 -8.75 -12.49
CA GLU A 206 -5.44 -8.74 -11.39
C GLU A 206 -5.26 -10.15 -10.79
N SER A 207 -4.02 -10.52 -10.47
CA SER A 207 -3.71 -11.76 -9.74
C SER A 207 -4.09 -11.67 -8.27
N TYR A 208 -3.85 -10.50 -7.68
CA TYR A 208 -4.17 -10.17 -6.29
C TYR A 208 -4.90 -8.84 -6.31
N GLY A 209 -5.89 -8.65 -5.42
CA GLY A 209 -6.56 -7.37 -5.32
C GLY A 209 -5.71 -6.32 -4.60
N ALA A 210 -6.24 -5.10 -4.57
CA ALA A 210 -5.55 -3.96 -3.98
C ALA A 210 -5.14 -4.20 -2.52
N VAL A 211 -3.91 -3.78 -2.19
CA VAL A 211 -3.39 -3.74 -0.83
C VAL A 211 -3.55 -2.31 -0.29
N LYS A 212 -4.19 -2.18 0.87
CA LYS A 212 -4.54 -0.88 1.47
C LYS A 212 -4.10 -0.81 2.93
N LEU A 213 -3.43 0.28 3.29
CA LEU A 213 -3.10 0.60 4.68
C LEU A 213 -4.29 1.31 5.33
N GLY A 214 -4.70 0.85 6.51
CA GLY A 214 -5.80 1.41 7.29
C GLY A 214 -5.46 1.56 8.77
N ASN A 215 -6.45 1.99 9.57
CA ASN A 215 -6.31 2.23 11.02
C ASN A 215 -5.28 3.34 11.38
N PHE A 216 -5.62 4.58 10.99
CA PHE A 216 -4.82 5.78 11.28
C PHE A 216 -5.01 6.34 12.69
N SER A 217 -5.49 5.54 13.65
CA SER A 217 -5.79 6.01 15.02
C SER A 217 -4.54 6.51 15.77
N ASN A 218 -3.37 5.96 15.45
CA ASN A 218 -2.08 6.35 16.03
C ASN A 218 -1.27 7.31 15.15
N ALA A 219 -1.80 7.67 13.98
CA ALA A 219 -1.08 8.48 13.01
C ALA A 219 -0.69 9.84 13.58
N TYR A 220 0.48 10.33 13.18
CA TYR A 220 1.05 11.58 13.66
C TYR A 220 1.45 12.47 12.50
N VAL A 221 0.89 13.68 12.45
CA VAL A 221 1.27 14.70 11.48
C VAL A 221 2.46 15.48 12.02
N SER A 222 3.61 15.36 11.36
CA SER A 222 4.82 16.11 11.69
C SER A 222 4.63 17.58 11.34
N GLY A 223 4.82 18.47 12.32
CA GLY A 223 4.69 19.92 12.14
C GLY A 223 5.86 20.59 11.40
N SER A 224 6.61 19.85 10.58
CA SER A 224 7.73 20.39 9.82
C SER A 224 7.40 20.38 8.33
N THR A 225 7.24 21.58 7.74
CA THR A 225 7.13 21.77 6.29
C THR A 225 8.52 21.81 5.67
N GLY A 226 8.75 21.06 4.59
CA GLY A 226 9.99 21.10 3.82
C GLY A 226 11.12 20.24 4.39
N GLY A 227 11.73 19.43 3.51
CA GLY A 227 12.65 18.32 3.80
C GLY A 227 13.98 18.64 4.50
N ALA A 228 14.12 19.78 5.17
CA ALA A 228 15.28 20.09 6.02
C ALA A 228 15.14 19.54 7.45
N ALA A 229 13.92 19.25 7.89
CA ALA A 229 13.63 18.74 9.23
C ALA A 229 13.15 17.28 9.17
N PRO A 230 13.87 16.35 9.81
CA PRO A 230 13.52 14.93 9.81
C PRO A 230 12.16 14.65 10.45
N VAL A 231 11.45 13.71 9.85
CA VAL A 231 10.10 13.31 10.24
C VAL A 231 10.17 12.35 11.40
N VAL A 232 9.84 12.86 12.59
CA VAL A 232 9.97 12.11 13.84
C VAL A 232 8.73 12.29 14.72
N ALA A 233 8.29 11.19 15.33
CA ALA A 233 7.27 11.12 16.38
C ALA A 233 7.84 10.40 17.62
N MET A 234 7.01 10.18 18.64
CA MET A 234 7.36 9.33 19.78
C MET A 234 6.82 7.91 19.59
N GLU A 235 7.51 6.88 20.08
CA GLU A 235 7.10 5.48 19.89
C GLU A 235 5.82 5.12 20.65
N ARG A 236 5.67 5.60 21.90
CA ARG A 236 4.48 5.34 22.74
C ARG A 236 4.17 6.54 23.60
N ASP A 237 3.18 7.33 23.20
CA ASP A 237 2.54 8.30 24.09
C ASP A 237 1.03 8.12 23.93
N SER A 238 0.43 7.40 24.90
CA SER A 238 -0.98 7.03 24.90
C SER A 238 -1.92 8.16 25.36
N THR A 239 -1.40 9.28 25.88
CA THR A 239 -2.26 10.22 26.61
C THR A 239 -1.84 11.69 26.63
N SER A 240 -0.73 12.10 26.01
CA SER A 240 -0.34 13.52 26.00
C SER A 240 0.16 13.99 24.65
N THR A 241 -0.37 15.13 24.20
CA THR A 241 0.12 15.88 23.05
C THR A 241 1.55 16.36 23.32
N VAL A 242 2.53 15.57 22.89
CA VAL A 242 3.94 15.96 22.96
C VAL A 242 4.16 17.17 22.06
N ARG A 243 4.68 18.26 22.63
CA ARG A 243 4.97 19.46 21.86
C ARG A 243 6.14 19.19 20.90
N LEU A 244 6.11 19.80 19.71
CA LEU A 244 7.18 19.64 18.70
C LEU A 244 8.59 19.91 19.26
N ALA A 245 8.72 20.87 20.18
CA ALA A 245 9.99 21.16 20.85
C ALA A 245 10.53 19.97 21.68
N GLN A 246 9.65 19.20 22.32
CA GLN A 246 10.04 18.01 23.08
C GLN A 246 10.47 16.87 22.17
N VAL A 247 9.78 16.67 21.04
CA VAL A 247 10.18 15.70 20.00
C VAL A 247 11.59 16.02 19.49
N ARG A 248 11.86 17.29 19.18
CA ARG A 248 13.20 17.74 18.72
C ARG A 248 14.28 17.54 19.78
N ALA A 249 14.00 17.88 21.04
CA ALA A 249 14.96 17.70 22.13
C ALA A 249 15.29 16.22 22.36
N ARG A 250 14.29 15.34 22.35
CA ARG A 250 14.48 13.89 22.49
C ARG A 250 15.23 13.28 21.31
N ARG A 251 14.99 13.77 20.08
CA ARG A 251 15.78 13.38 18.91
C ARG A 251 17.25 13.76 19.05
N ALA A 252 17.54 14.96 19.54
CA ALA A 252 18.92 15.38 19.80
C ALA A 252 19.59 14.46 20.84
N ARG A 253 18.84 14.05 21.88
CA ARG A 253 19.32 13.04 22.84
C ARG A 253 19.53 11.67 22.20
N TRP A 254 18.66 11.24 21.28
CA TRP A 254 18.84 9.97 20.57
C TRP A 254 20.14 9.93 19.77
N ALA A 255 20.51 11.05 19.14
CA ALA A 255 21.79 11.15 18.43
C ALA A 255 23.02 10.97 19.34
N THR A 256 22.89 11.23 20.65
CA THR A 256 23.99 11.11 21.62
C THR A 256 23.93 9.85 22.48
N GLU A 257 22.74 9.47 22.94
CA GLU A 257 22.50 8.39 23.91
C GLU A 257 22.05 7.09 23.23
N GLY A 258 21.50 7.16 22.01
CA GLY A 258 21.00 6.00 21.27
C GLY A 258 20.07 5.13 22.11
N GLN A 259 20.31 3.82 22.10
CA GLN A 259 19.49 2.83 22.80
C GLN A 259 19.54 2.93 24.33
N ALA A 260 20.48 3.68 24.90
CA ALA A 260 20.48 3.95 26.34
C ALA A 260 19.24 4.77 26.77
N LEU A 261 18.57 5.43 25.82
CA LEU A 261 17.30 6.08 26.08
C LEU A 261 16.19 5.07 26.40
N PRO A 262 15.32 5.37 27.38
CA PRO A 262 14.08 4.62 27.60
C PRO A 262 13.24 4.57 26.32
N GLN A 263 12.61 3.42 26.02
CA GLN A 263 11.86 3.19 24.78
C GLN A 263 10.81 4.28 24.49
N ASN A 264 10.05 4.70 25.50
CA ASN A 264 9.05 5.76 25.38
C ASN A 264 9.64 7.14 25.05
N GLU A 265 10.95 7.32 25.20
CA GLU A 265 11.67 8.53 24.82
C GLU A 265 12.40 8.42 23.48
N ARG A 266 12.40 7.23 22.86
CA ARG A 266 13.06 7.02 21.58
C ARG A 266 12.22 7.60 20.43
N PRO A 267 12.88 8.16 19.41
CA PRO A 267 12.19 8.71 18.24
C PRO A 267 11.63 7.58 17.37
N TYR A 268 10.38 7.72 16.96
CA TYR A 268 9.77 6.93 15.90
C TYR A 268 9.95 7.67 14.57
N THR A 269 10.54 7.04 13.56
CA THR A 269 10.92 7.69 12.30
C THR A 269 10.30 6.99 11.09
N ILE A 270 10.52 7.53 9.89
CA ILE A 270 10.20 6.85 8.63
C ILE A 270 10.86 5.47 8.57
N GLY A 271 12.12 5.35 8.99
CA GLY A 271 12.83 4.08 9.07
C GLY A 271 12.17 3.06 10.01
N SER A 272 11.50 3.51 11.09
CA SER A 272 10.68 2.61 11.93
C SER A 272 9.51 2.00 11.15
N GLU A 273 8.85 2.77 10.26
CA GLU A 273 7.74 2.28 9.41
C GLU A 273 8.24 1.32 8.33
N LEU A 274 9.38 1.67 7.70
CA LEU A 274 10.02 0.84 6.68
C LEU A 274 10.54 -0.47 7.26
N TYR A 275 11.13 -0.44 8.46
CA TYR A 275 11.51 -1.64 9.18
C TYR A 275 10.31 -2.54 9.48
N ALA A 276 9.21 -1.95 9.97
CA ALA A 276 8.00 -2.70 10.27
C ALA A 276 7.46 -3.39 9.01
N LEU A 277 7.48 -2.71 7.85
CA LEU A 277 7.18 -3.33 6.56
C LEU A 277 8.14 -4.49 6.24
N GLY A 278 9.45 -4.30 6.41
CA GLY A 278 10.44 -5.36 6.22
C GLY A 278 10.16 -6.60 7.08
N ALA A 279 9.79 -6.41 8.34
CA ALA A 279 9.43 -7.50 9.25
C ALA A 279 8.16 -8.25 8.82
N ILE A 280 7.19 -7.53 8.26
CA ILE A 280 5.98 -8.13 7.68
C ILE A 280 6.32 -8.95 6.45
N LEU A 281 7.10 -8.39 5.51
CA LEU A 281 7.50 -9.10 4.29
C LEU A 281 8.34 -10.34 4.62
N TYR A 282 9.21 -10.25 5.62
CA TYR A 282 9.93 -11.40 6.16
C TYR A 282 8.97 -12.50 6.65
N HIS A 283 7.93 -12.13 7.42
CA HIS A 283 6.91 -13.08 7.85
C HIS A 283 6.20 -13.71 6.64
N MET A 284 5.89 -12.93 5.61
CA MET A 284 5.31 -13.47 4.36
C MET A 284 6.26 -14.45 3.65
N MET A 285 7.57 -14.23 3.71
CA MET A 285 8.57 -15.12 3.09
C MET A 285 8.80 -16.40 3.89
N ARG A 286 8.82 -16.34 5.23
CA ARG A 286 9.26 -17.45 6.09
C ARG A 286 8.14 -18.12 6.88
N GLY A 287 6.97 -17.49 7.01
CA GLY A 287 5.89 -17.96 7.88
C GLY A 287 6.20 -17.86 9.38
N LYS A 288 7.27 -17.14 9.75
CA LYS A 288 7.64 -16.84 11.14
C LYS A 288 7.81 -15.33 11.28
N ALA A 289 7.14 -14.74 12.25
CA ALA A 289 7.35 -13.34 12.60
C ALA A 289 8.77 -13.13 13.16
N LEU A 290 9.36 -11.97 12.88
CA LEU A 290 10.58 -11.55 13.58
C LEU A 290 10.28 -11.26 15.04
N PRO A 291 11.25 -11.45 15.95
CA PRO A 291 11.17 -10.85 17.27
C PRO A 291 11.04 -9.33 17.14
N ALA A 292 10.52 -8.68 18.18
CA ALA A 292 10.50 -7.22 18.23
C ALA A 292 11.92 -6.69 18.04
N ALA A 293 12.07 -5.63 17.23
CA ALA A 293 13.36 -5.11 16.79
C ALA A 293 14.32 -4.81 17.96
N GLU A 294 13.78 -4.29 19.07
CA GLU A 294 14.57 -3.68 20.13
C GLU A 294 14.29 -4.22 21.53
N GLU A 295 13.32 -5.11 21.71
CA GLU A 295 12.96 -5.57 23.04
C GLU A 295 12.51 -7.03 23.04
N CYS A 296 13.42 -7.87 23.51
CA CYS A 296 12.98 -9.07 24.20
C CYS A 296 12.09 -8.68 25.39
N VAL A 297 10.85 -9.17 25.43
CA VAL A 297 9.89 -8.93 26.53
C VAL A 297 10.47 -9.29 27.91
N LEU A 298 11.47 -10.17 27.93
CA LEU A 298 12.10 -10.67 29.15
C LEU A 298 13.30 -9.85 29.61
N CYS A 299 13.98 -9.10 28.74
CA CYS A 299 15.27 -8.49 29.09
C CYS A 299 15.69 -7.22 28.33
N GLY A 300 14.93 -6.74 27.33
CA GLY A 300 15.21 -5.49 26.62
C GLY A 300 16.41 -5.51 25.65
N CYS A 301 16.87 -6.68 25.21
CA CYS A 301 17.92 -6.83 24.20
C CYS A 301 17.42 -6.61 22.77
N ASN A 302 18.33 -6.23 21.85
CA ASN A 302 18.14 -6.34 20.41
C ASN A 302 18.43 -7.76 19.93
N HIS A 303 17.52 -8.32 19.14
CA HIS A 303 17.71 -9.62 18.52
C HIS A 303 17.92 -9.55 17.01
N VAL A 304 17.71 -8.40 16.38
CA VAL A 304 17.98 -8.22 14.95
C VAL A 304 19.32 -7.54 14.79
N ILE A 305 20.32 -8.29 14.33
CA ILE A 305 21.71 -7.84 14.27
C ILE A 305 22.15 -7.77 12.81
N ASP A 306 22.52 -6.57 12.37
CA ASP A 306 23.32 -6.35 11.16
C ASP A 306 24.80 -6.61 11.50
N PRO A 307 25.51 -7.53 10.81
CA PRO A 307 26.93 -7.78 11.02
C PRO A 307 27.85 -6.56 10.89
N ALA A 308 27.49 -5.57 10.06
CA ALA A 308 28.22 -4.31 9.96
C ALA A 308 28.08 -3.46 11.24
N ALA A 309 26.98 -3.64 11.97
CA ALA A 309 26.72 -3.00 13.25
C ALA A 309 27.20 -3.86 14.44
N ALA A 310 27.41 -5.17 14.25
CA ALA A 310 27.73 -6.13 15.31
C ALA A 310 29.03 -5.85 16.09
N THR A 311 29.95 -5.05 15.54
CA THR A 311 31.14 -4.58 16.27
C THR A 311 30.81 -3.55 17.36
N ASN A 312 29.70 -2.84 17.22
CA ASN A 312 29.24 -1.83 18.19
C ASN A 312 28.10 -2.33 19.09
N TRP A 313 27.47 -3.46 18.77
CA TRP A 313 26.29 -3.96 19.50
C TRP A 313 26.50 -5.41 19.95
N PRO A 314 26.79 -5.67 21.24
CA PRO A 314 26.94 -7.02 21.75
C PRO A 314 25.63 -7.82 21.58
N ARG A 315 25.77 -9.10 21.21
CA ARG A 315 24.66 -10.07 21.18
C ARG A 315 23.92 -10.10 22.51
N CYS A 316 22.64 -10.43 22.50
CA CYS A 316 21.91 -10.52 23.74
C CYS A 316 22.57 -11.58 24.66
N PRO A 317 22.99 -11.21 25.88
CA PRO A 317 23.59 -12.18 26.81
C PRO A 317 22.54 -13.14 27.40
N HIS A 318 21.26 -12.96 27.09
CA HIS A 318 20.15 -13.75 27.61
C HIS A 318 19.64 -14.74 26.56
N THR A 319 19.31 -15.97 26.99
CA THR A 319 18.64 -17.01 26.19
C THR A 319 17.13 -16.75 26.04
N CYS A 320 16.73 -15.49 25.84
CA CYS A 320 15.33 -15.10 25.93
C CYS A 320 14.58 -15.20 24.58
N LEU A 321 15.26 -14.88 23.48
CA LEU A 321 14.82 -15.04 22.10
C LEU A 321 16.04 -15.41 21.24
N GLU A 322 15.82 -16.08 20.11
CA GLU A 322 16.87 -16.37 19.14
C GLU A 322 17.35 -15.07 18.48
N ASP A 323 18.65 -14.79 18.53
CA ASP A 323 19.25 -13.71 17.74
C ASP A 323 19.05 -14.02 16.25
N VAL A 324 18.39 -13.10 15.54
CA VAL A 324 18.18 -13.14 14.11
C VAL A 324 19.26 -12.30 13.44
N ASN A 325 20.30 -12.97 12.98
CA ASN A 325 21.27 -12.37 12.07
C ASN A 325 20.63 -12.31 10.68
N ILE A 326 20.25 -11.11 10.24
CA ILE A 326 19.56 -10.90 8.97
C ILE A 326 20.38 -11.42 7.78
N ASP A 327 21.71 -11.27 7.80
CA ASP A 327 22.56 -11.80 6.73
C ASP A 327 22.49 -13.32 6.66
N GLN A 328 22.60 -14.01 7.79
CA GLN A 328 22.49 -15.47 7.85
C GLN A 328 21.10 -15.97 7.48
N VAL A 329 20.07 -15.16 7.66
CA VAL A 329 18.68 -15.52 7.37
C VAL A 329 18.40 -15.41 5.87
N PHE A 330 18.98 -14.42 5.20
CA PHE A 330 18.89 -14.29 3.75
C PHE A 330 19.96 -15.11 3.01
N GLU A 331 21.02 -15.58 3.67
CA GLU A 331 22.07 -16.38 3.04
C GLU A 331 21.52 -17.68 2.41
N PRO A 332 20.66 -18.50 3.06
CA PRO A 332 20.00 -19.63 2.41
C PRO A 332 19.11 -19.23 1.23
N LEU A 333 18.53 -18.03 1.26
CA LEU A 333 17.70 -17.50 0.16
C LEU A 333 18.57 -17.04 -1.03
N ARG A 334 19.81 -16.59 -0.77
CA ARG A 334 20.80 -16.15 -1.77
C ARG A 334 21.58 -17.31 -2.39
N LEU A 335 21.94 -18.33 -1.61
CA LEU A 335 22.77 -19.46 -2.06
C LEU A 335 22.13 -20.30 -3.17
N HIS A 336 20.80 -20.27 -3.29
CA HIS A 336 20.08 -20.98 -4.35
C HIS A 336 19.91 -20.16 -5.65
N GLN A 337 20.67 -19.07 -5.81
CA GLN A 337 20.61 -18.14 -6.97
C GLN A 337 21.93 -17.99 -7.71
N GLN A 338 22.95 -18.82 -7.44
CA GLN A 338 24.14 -18.81 -8.29
C GLN A 338 23.72 -19.19 -9.72
N ARG A 339 23.75 -18.18 -10.59
CA ARG A 339 23.55 -18.28 -12.04
C ARG A 339 24.27 -19.53 -12.57
N PRO A 340 23.67 -20.30 -13.50
CA PRO A 340 24.50 -20.88 -14.53
C PRO A 340 25.15 -19.68 -15.22
N VAL A 341 26.42 -19.43 -14.94
CA VAL A 341 27.25 -18.64 -15.82
C VAL A 341 27.20 -19.42 -17.13
N GLU A 342 26.48 -18.91 -18.11
CA GLU A 342 26.63 -19.37 -19.49
C GLU A 342 28.09 -19.15 -19.82
N SER A 343 28.87 -20.23 -19.70
CA SER A 343 30.17 -20.32 -20.32
C SER A 343 29.92 -20.19 -21.81
N ASP A 344 30.36 -19.07 -22.38
CA ASP A 344 30.64 -18.94 -23.80
C ASP A 344 31.70 -19.99 -24.19
N ASP A 345 31.31 -21.25 -24.28
CA ASP A 345 32.12 -22.30 -24.90
C ASP A 345 31.62 -22.50 -26.33
N VAL A 346 32.39 -21.87 -27.21
CA VAL A 346 32.38 -22.07 -28.64
C VAL A 346 32.70 -23.53 -28.94
N GLY A 347 31.68 -24.27 -29.34
CA GLY A 347 31.78 -25.36 -30.30
C GLY A 347 32.11 -26.75 -29.75
N SER A 348 31.12 -27.64 -29.76
CA SER A 348 31.31 -28.95 -30.40
C SER A 348 29.95 -29.59 -30.68
N ASP A 349 29.82 -29.97 -31.94
CA ASP A 349 28.77 -30.74 -32.55
C ASP A 349 28.65 -32.17 -31.95
N TYR A 350 27.48 -32.76 -32.17
CA TYR A 350 27.05 -34.17 -31.98
C TYR A 350 26.06 -34.52 -30.87
N GLY A 351 24.94 -35.09 -31.34
CA GLY A 351 23.68 -35.30 -30.64
C GLY A 351 23.66 -36.38 -29.56
N GLY A 352 22.64 -36.30 -28.73
CA GLY A 352 22.36 -37.25 -27.67
C GLY A 352 21.03 -36.94 -26.98
N THR A 353 19.99 -37.62 -27.44
CA THR A 353 18.77 -38.04 -26.75
C THR A 353 18.36 -37.37 -25.43
N GLY A 354 17.14 -36.85 -25.47
CA GLY A 354 16.21 -36.58 -24.36
C GLY A 354 16.57 -37.15 -22.99
N GLY A 355 16.90 -36.23 -22.08
CA GLY A 355 16.81 -36.40 -20.65
C GLY A 355 16.14 -35.17 -20.09
N GLY A 356 14.93 -35.31 -19.55
CA GLY A 356 14.24 -34.26 -18.82
C GLY A 356 15.12 -33.77 -17.68
N GLY A 357 15.74 -32.60 -17.87
CA GLY A 357 16.57 -31.96 -16.88
C GLY A 357 15.71 -31.51 -15.71
N GLY A 358 15.83 -32.23 -14.59
CA GLY A 358 15.19 -31.88 -13.34
C GLY A 358 15.49 -30.43 -12.96
N GLY A 359 14.44 -29.70 -12.63
CA GLY A 359 14.52 -28.36 -12.06
C GLY A 359 15.39 -28.40 -10.81
N GLY A 360 16.64 -27.97 -10.96
CA GLY A 360 17.52 -27.69 -9.83
C GLY A 360 16.87 -26.62 -8.98
N GLY A 361 16.72 -26.92 -7.69
CA GLY A 361 15.98 -26.11 -6.73
C GLY A 361 16.57 -24.71 -6.60
N GLY A 362 16.09 -23.78 -7.43
CA GLY A 362 16.27 -22.35 -7.23
C GLY A 362 15.48 -21.90 -6.01
N GLY A 363 16.02 -20.96 -5.25
CA GLY A 363 15.34 -20.39 -4.09
C GLY A 363 13.98 -19.84 -4.51
N ARG A 364 12.96 -20.01 -3.67
CA ARG A 364 11.57 -19.67 -4.01
C ARG A 364 11.32 -18.18 -4.29
N TYR A 365 12.24 -17.31 -3.89
CA TYR A 365 12.14 -15.85 -4.01
C TYR A 365 13.29 -15.29 -4.83
N SER A 366 13.05 -14.23 -5.60
CA SER A 366 14.08 -13.53 -6.38
C SER A 366 15.09 -12.77 -5.50
N ALA A 367 16.25 -12.48 -6.10
CA ALA A 367 17.34 -11.73 -5.44
C ALA A 367 16.86 -10.33 -5.04
N GLY A 368 16.12 -9.68 -5.95
CA GLY A 368 15.57 -8.35 -5.75
C GLY A 368 14.65 -8.27 -4.55
N LEU A 369 13.75 -9.25 -4.39
CA LEU A 369 12.87 -9.29 -3.22
C LEU A 369 13.66 -9.49 -1.93
N CYS A 370 14.62 -10.41 -1.93
CA CYS A 370 15.46 -10.65 -0.75
C CYS A 370 16.26 -9.40 -0.35
N ASN A 371 16.81 -8.68 -1.33
CA ASN A 371 17.56 -7.44 -1.11
C ASN A 371 16.65 -6.31 -0.61
N LEU A 372 15.41 -6.21 -1.09
CA LEU A 372 14.44 -5.23 -0.59
C LEU A 372 14.15 -5.49 0.89
N VAL A 373 13.81 -6.73 1.26
CA VAL A 373 13.48 -7.06 2.65
C VAL A 373 14.70 -6.87 3.55
N HIS A 374 15.89 -7.26 3.09
CA HIS A 374 17.15 -7.02 3.80
C HIS A 374 17.37 -5.52 4.06
N LEU A 375 17.26 -4.67 3.03
CA LEU A 375 17.39 -3.22 3.19
C LEU A 375 16.39 -2.70 4.22
N LEU A 376 15.10 -3.02 4.08
CA LEU A 376 14.05 -2.53 4.97
C LEU A 376 14.34 -2.88 6.44
N LEU A 377 14.85 -4.10 6.70
CA LEU A 377 15.22 -4.53 8.05
C LEU A 377 16.47 -3.82 8.61
N CYS A 378 17.32 -3.23 7.77
CA CYS A 378 18.42 -2.37 8.19
C CYS A 378 17.98 -0.92 8.50
N LEU A 379 16.77 -0.50 8.11
CA LEU A 379 16.34 0.89 8.24
C LEU A 379 15.76 1.25 9.62
N ASN A 380 15.82 0.36 10.62
CA ASN A 380 15.20 0.64 11.93
C ASN A 380 15.67 1.97 12.52
N ARG A 381 14.73 2.89 12.74
CA ARG A 381 14.95 4.28 13.21
C ARG A 381 15.86 5.15 12.34
N SER A 382 16.20 4.72 11.13
CA SER A 382 16.85 5.59 10.14
C SER A 382 15.92 6.74 9.74
N ASP A 383 16.49 7.90 9.47
CA ASP A 383 15.81 9.05 8.90
C ASP A 383 16.43 9.52 7.57
N ASP A 384 17.42 8.78 7.07
CA ASP A 384 18.16 9.09 5.85
C ASP A 384 17.48 8.52 4.58
N VAL A 385 16.58 7.54 4.76
CA VAL A 385 15.96 6.82 3.65
C VAL A 385 14.47 7.12 3.58
N GLN A 386 14.06 7.60 2.41
CA GLN A 386 12.67 7.89 2.06
C GLN A 386 11.99 6.68 1.42
N ALA A 387 10.67 6.61 1.50
CA ALA A 387 9.90 5.51 0.92
C ALA A 387 9.96 5.55 -0.61
N SER A 388 9.94 6.75 -1.20
CA SER A 388 10.14 6.95 -2.65
C SER A 388 11.47 6.39 -3.14
N HIS A 389 12.58 6.66 -2.44
CA HIS A 389 13.91 6.16 -2.80
C HIS A 389 13.99 4.64 -2.78
N VAL A 390 13.37 3.99 -1.79
CA VAL A 390 13.29 2.52 -1.74
C VAL A 390 12.48 2.00 -2.91
N LEU A 391 11.31 2.60 -3.18
CA LEU A 391 10.45 2.20 -4.28
C LEU A 391 11.15 2.35 -5.64
N ASP A 392 11.86 3.45 -5.87
CA ASP A 392 12.63 3.71 -7.08
C ASP A 392 13.77 2.69 -7.25
N SER A 393 14.49 2.38 -6.17
CA SER A 393 15.64 1.47 -6.19
C SER A 393 15.25 0.02 -6.52
N PHE A 394 14.08 -0.43 -6.05
CA PHE A 394 13.62 -1.82 -6.24
C PHE A 394 12.58 -1.99 -7.34
N TRP A 395 12.17 -0.91 -8.01
CA TRP A 395 11.22 -1.01 -9.13
C TRP A 395 11.77 -1.84 -10.29
N SER A 396 13.06 -1.66 -10.63
CA SER A 396 13.72 -2.45 -11.68
C SER A 396 13.80 -3.93 -11.33
N ASP A 397 13.95 -4.25 -10.06
CA ASP A 397 14.01 -5.63 -9.57
C ASP A 397 12.66 -6.31 -9.67
N TYR A 398 11.59 -5.62 -9.27
CA TYR A 398 10.21 -6.09 -9.49
C TYR A 398 9.92 -6.27 -10.99
N ALA A 399 10.25 -5.27 -11.82
CA ALA A 399 10.03 -5.35 -13.27
C ALA A 399 10.81 -6.51 -13.90
N TRP A 400 12.06 -6.71 -13.47
CA TRP A 400 12.87 -7.85 -13.91
C TRP A 400 12.23 -9.17 -13.49
N TRP A 401 11.82 -9.32 -12.23
CA TRP A 401 11.15 -10.53 -11.75
C TRP A 401 9.88 -10.81 -12.57
N ALA A 402 9.06 -9.79 -12.77
CA ALA A 402 7.80 -9.88 -13.49
C ALA A 402 8.03 -10.36 -14.94
N ASP A 403 9.07 -9.89 -15.62
CA ASP A 403 9.30 -10.25 -17.03
C ASP A 403 10.08 -11.56 -17.22
N ASN A 404 10.95 -11.92 -16.27
CA ASN A 404 11.96 -12.96 -16.48
C ASN A 404 11.68 -14.28 -15.75
N THR A 405 10.76 -14.30 -14.78
CA THR A 405 10.40 -15.54 -14.05
C THR A 405 9.05 -16.10 -14.52
N ASP A 406 8.84 -17.41 -14.38
CA ASP A 406 7.57 -18.03 -14.76
C ASP A 406 6.39 -17.50 -13.93
N ASP A 407 6.57 -17.38 -12.60
CA ASP A 407 5.56 -16.80 -11.71
C ASP A 407 5.30 -15.33 -12.04
N GLY A 408 6.38 -14.55 -12.22
CA GLY A 408 6.31 -13.16 -12.62
C GLY A 408 5.56 -12.95 -13.93
N ARG A 409 5.74 -13.83 -14.93
CA ARG A 409 5.05 -13.76 -16.23
C ARG A 409 3.56 -14.08 -16.15
N LEU A 410 3.14 -14.86 -15.16
CA LEU A 410 1.73 -15.16 -14.89
C LEU A 410 1.08 -14.07 -14.04
N HIS A 411 1.86 -13.41 -13.18
CA HIS A 411 1.39 -12.31 -12.35
C HIS A 411 0.83 -11.16 -13.19
N ARG A 412 -0.28 -10.58 -12.71
CA ARG A 412 -0.97 -9.42 -13.25
C ARG A 412 -1.24 -8.46 -12.11
N ASP A 413 -0.74 -7.24 -12.23
CA ASP A 413 -0.96 -6.20 -11.24
C ASP A 413 -2.11 -5.26 -11.65
N LEU A 414 -2.38 -4.28 -10.79
CA LEU A 414 -3.36 -3.22 -11.05
C LEU A 414 -3.07 -2.48 -12.37
N PHE A 415 -1.82 -2.35 -12.79
CA PHE A 415 -1.47 -1.62 -14.01
C PHE A 415 -1.80 -2.41 -15.27
N ASP A 416 -1.53 -3.70 -15.25
CA ASP A 416 -1.91 -4.61 -16.33
C ASP A 416 -3.43 -4.53 -16.55
N ASP A 417 -4.21 -4.50 -15.46
CA ASP A 417 -5.66 -4.37 -15.51
C ASP A 417 -6.14 -2.99 -15.98
N ILE A 418 -5.61 -1.88 -15.46
CA ILE A 418 -5.92 -0.52 -15.92
C ILE A 418 -5.65 -0.40 -17.43
N TRP A 419 -4.53 -0.94 -17.88
CA TRP A 419 -4.16 -0.93 -19.29
C TRP A 419 -5.14 -1.76 -20.13
N PHE A 420 -5.47 -2.96 -19.69
CA PHE A 420 -6.44 -3.83 -20.37
C PHE A 420 -7.81 -3.16 -20.49
N ARG A 421 -8.31 -2.51 -19.43
CA ARG A 421 -9.55 -1.72 -19.46
C ARG A 421 -9.47 -0.57 -20.45
N LYS A 422 -8.37 0.19 -20.47
CA LYS A 422 -8.15 1.28 -21.43
C LYS A 422 -8.14 0.78 -22.87
N GLN A 423 -7.53 -0.37 -23.13
CA GLN A 423 -7.50 -0.97 -24.47
C GLN A 423 -8.90 -1.41 -24.91
N ASN A 424 -9.66 -2.07 -24.04
CA ASN A 424 -11.04 -2.47 -24.32
C ASN A 424 -11.94 -1.26 -24.57
N ALA A 425 -11.78 -0.18 -23.78
CA ALA A 425 -12.53 1.07 -23.98
C ALA A 425 -12.21 1.72 -25.34
N ARG A 426 -10.94 1.70 -25.77
CA ARG A 426 -10.54 2.17 -27.11
C ARG A 426 -11.14 1.31 -28.22
N ARG A 427 -11.12 -0.02 -28.08
CA ARG A 427 -11.73 -0.94 -29.06
C ARG A 427 -13.22 -0.70 -29.20
N HIS A 428 -13.96 -0.65 -28.09
CA HIS A 428 -15.40 -0.35 -28.11
C HIS A 428 -15.71 1.02 -28.71
N ARG A 429 -14.90 2.04 -28.43
CA ARG A 429 -15.08 3.36 -29.05
C ARG A 429 -14.84 3.32 -30.56
N ALA A 430 -13.84 2.54 -31.02
CA ALA A 430 -13.58 2.36 -32.45
C ALA A 430 -14.75 1.63 -33.15
N GLU A 431 -15.25 0.54 -32.56
CA GLU A 431 -16.42 -0.20 -33.05
C GLU A 431 -17.67 0.71 -33.13
N GLN A 432 -17.92 1.54 -32.11
CA GLN A 432 -19.04 2.48 -32.12
C GLN A 432 -18.92 3.55 -33.22
N LEU A 433 -17.71 4.04 -33.49
CA LEU A 433 -17.45 4.99 -34.57
C LEU A 433 -17.62 4.36 -35.95
N GLU A 434 -17.24 3.09 -36.10
CA GLU A 434 -17.43 2.32 -37.33
C GLU A 434 -18.92 2.08 -37.61
N VAL A 435 -19.69 1.62 -36.61
CA VAL A 435 -21.15 1.47 -36.72
C VAL A 435 -21.85 2.80 -37.02
N ALA A 436 -21.43 3.89 -36.38
CA ALA A 436 -21.96 5.23 -36.66
C ALA A 436 -21.65 5.68 -38.11
N ARG A 437 -20.45 5.38 -38.60
CA ARG A 437 -20.04 5.68 -39.99
C ARG A 437 -20.85 4.86 -40.99
N GLU A 438 -21.07 3.57 -40.74
CA GLU A 438 -21.90 2.71 -41.60
C GLU A 438 -23.36 3.18 -41.64
N THR A 439 -23.92 3.54 -40.48
CA THR A 439 -25.29 4.06 -40.37
C THR A 439 -25.47 5.35 -41.20
N LEU A 440 -24.49 6.26 -41.19
CA LEU A 440 -24.53 7.48 -41.99
C LEU A 440 -24.47 7.21 -43.51
N VAL A 441 -23.75 6.16 -43.93
CA VAL A 441 -23.68 5.75 -45.34
C VAL A 441 -25.02 5.15 -45.80
N VAL A 442 -25.68 4.34 -44.97
CA VAL A 442 -26.97 3.71 -45.28
C VAL A 442 -28.11 4.72 -45.35
N GLU A 443 -28.10 5.77 -44.52
CA GLU A 443 -29.13 6.82 -44.54
C GLU A 443 -29.04 7.78 -45.75
N GLY A 444 -28.07 7.60 -46.66
CA GLY A 444 -27.95 8.43 -47.87
C GLY A 444 -27.69 9.91 -47.58
N LYS A 445 -27.28 10.27 -46.36
CA LYS A 445 -26.94 11.65 -46.00
C LYS A 445 -25.54 11.95 -46.57
N PRO A 446 -25.40 12.88 -47.53
CA PRO A 446 -24.09 13.24 -48.07
C PRO A 446 -23.19 13.74 -46.93
N SER A 447 -21.96 13.24 -46.88
CA SER A 447 -21.02 13.55 -45.80
C SER A 447 -20.61 15.03 -45.86
N VAL A 448 -21.22 15.87 -45.02
CA VAL A 448 -20.80 17.26 -44.81
C VAL A 448 -19.68 17.28 -43.77
N LEU A 449 -18.52 16.71 -44.10
CA LEU A 449 -17.27 16.87 -43.35
C LEU A 449 -16.10 16.89 -44.35
N GLN A 450 -16.07 17.94 -45.17
CA GLN A 450 -14.84 18.54 -45.64
C GLN A 450 -14.72 19.89 -44.94
N ILE A 451 -13.83 19.99 -43.94
CA ILE A 451 -12.93 21.10 -43.58
C ILE A 451 -11.87 20.49 -42.66
#